data_AF-A0A7Y2UA78-F1
#
_entry.id   AF-A0A7Y2UA78-F1
#
_cell.length_a   1.000
_cell.length_b   1.000
_cell.length_c   1.000
_cell.angle_alpha   90.00
_cell.angle_beta   90.00
_cell.angle_gamma   90.00
#
_symmetry.space_group_name_H-M   'P 1'
#
loop_
_entity.id
_entity.type
_entity.pdbx_description
1 polymer ?
#
loop_
_entity_poly.entity_id
_entity_poly.type
_entity_poly.pdbx_seq_one_letter_code
_entity_poly.pdbx_strand_id
1 'polypeptide(L)'
;MAPGSSYQDALFKRSLNGLVQHHILFGFRGKGSYSLPKSNDGTVSVASQLKPEAQLDAAKIYGFDEDHVSILENRAVIKLVDHIISSGN
;
A
#
# COMPACT_ATOMS: atom_id res chain seq x y z
N MET A 1 -2.15 -17.39 -7.77
CA MET A 1 -2.77 -16.14 -8.29
C MET A 1 -3.17 -16.38 -9.74
N ALA A 2 -4.23 -15.73 -10.24
CA ALA A 2 -4.66 -15.79 -11.65
C ALA A 2 -4.52 -14.40 -12.29
N PRO A 3 -3.33 -14.05 -12.81
CA PRO A 3 -3.08 -12.76 -13.47
C PRO A 3 -4.06 -12.52 -14.64
N GLY A 4 -4.62 -11.32 -14.73
CA GLY A 4 -5.53 -10.94 -15.82
C GLY A 4 -6.92 -11.59 -15.73
N SER A 5 -7.33 -12.03 -14.55
CA SER A 5 -8.70 -12.53 -14.34
C SER A 5 -9.71 -11.38 -14.34
N SER A 6 -10.95 -11.69 -14.70
CA SER A 6 -12.07 -10.73 -14.68
C SER A 6 -12.27 -10.04 -13.33
N TYR A 7 -11.91 -10.72 -12.23
CA TYR A 7 -11.90 -10.13 -10.90
C TYR A 7 -10.85 -9.01 -10.77
N GLN A 8 -9.62 -9.23 -11.22
CA GLN A 8 -8.56 -8.21 -11.18
C GLN A 8 -8.92 -7.00 -12.06
N ASP A 9 -9.52 -7.24 -13.23
CA ASP A 9 -9.99 -6.18 -14.12
C ASP A 9 -11.15 -5.36 -13.53
N ALA A 10 -11.95 -5.97 -12.65
CA ALA A 10 -13.09 -5.32 -12.02
C ALA A 10 -12.77 -4.65 -10.68
N LEU A 11 -11.60 -4.91 -10.09
CA LEU A 11 -11.25 -4.53 -8.72
C LEU A 11 -11.44 -3.03 -8.42
N PHE A 12 -11.12 -2.17 -9.40
CA PHE A 12 -11.19 -0.71 -9.27
C PHE A 12 -12.39 -0.08 -10.00
N LYS A 13 -13.33 -0.89 -10.53
CA LYS A 13 -14.52 -0.37 -11.23
C LYS A 13 -15.53 0.28 -10.28
N ARG A 14 -15.53 -0.13 -9.01
CA ARG A 14 -16.34 0.45 -7.95
C ARG A 14 -15.42 1.26 -7.04
N SER A 15 -15.59 2.58 -7.05
CA SER A 15 -14.83 3.45 -6.16
C SER A 15 -15.14 3.14 -4.69
N LEU A 16 -14.10 3.09 -3.87
CA LEU A 16 -14.21 3.02 -2.41
C LEU A 16 -14.38 4.39 -1.75
N ASN A 17 -14.16 5.48 -2.49
CA ASN A 17 -14.22 6.84 -1.97
C ASN A 17 -15.62 7.13 -1.38
N GLY A 18 -15.65 7.56 -0.12
CA GLY A 18 -16.88 7.82 0.63
C GLY A 18 -17.62 6.57 1.11
N LEU A 19 -17.23 5.36 0.68
CA LEU A 19 -17.79 4.09 1.18
C LEU A 19 -17.01 3.55 2.37
N VAL A 20 -15.68 3.68 2.33
CA VAL A 20 -14.78 3.27 3.40
C VAL A 20 -13.61 4.26 3.49
N GLN A 21 -13.03 4.40 4.68
CA GLN A 21 -11.76 5.11 4.84
C GLN A 21 -10.62 4.17 4.43
N HIS A 22 -10.30 4.13 3.13
CA HIS A 22 -9.20 3.34 2.60
C HIS A 22 -7.87 4.08 2.83
N HIS A 23 -6.93 3.47 3.55
CA HIS A 23 -5.59 4.04 3.81
C HIS A 23 -4.51 3.17 3.17
N ILE A 24 -3.54 3.80 2.51
CA ILE A 24 -2.37 3.12 1.94
C ILE A 24 -1.16 3.42 2.83
N LEU A 25 -0.55 2.39 3.40
CA LEU A 25 0.72 2.45 4.12
C LEU A 25 1.72 1.61 3.34
N PHE A 26 2.88 2.17 2.97
CA PHE A 26 3.81 1.52 2.03
C PHE A 26 5.27 1.75 2.41
N GLY A 27 6.15 0.82 2.03
CA GLY A 27 7.58 0.84 2.31
C GLY A 27 8.42 1.17 1.06
N PHE A 28 9.57 1.83 1.24
CA PHE A 28 10.45 2.19 0.12
C PHE A 28 11.96 2.00 0.39
N ARG A 29 12.36 1.29 1.46
CA ARG A 29 13.79 1.05 1.83
C ARG A 29 14.45 -0.10 1.06
N GLY A 30 13.76 -0.69 0.10
CA GLY A 30 14.27 -1.76 -0.73
C GLY A 30 15.49 -1.34 -1.56
N LYS A 31 16.39 -2.29 -1.80
CA LYS A 31 17.52 -2.10 -2.70
C LYS A 31 17.11 -2.53 -4.12
N GLY A 32 17.57 -1.81 -5.13
CA GLY A 32 17.39 -2.23 -6.51
C GLY A 32 18.14 -3.54 -6.80
N SER A 33 17.59 -4.37 -7.68
CA SER A 33 18.21 -5.59 -8.18
C SER A 33 17.93 -5.75 -9.69
N TYR A 34 18.42 -6.82 -10.31
CA TYR A 34 18.08 -7.10 -11.71
C TYR A 34 16.55 -7.25 -11.93
N SER A 35 15.84 -7.75 -10.92
CA SER A 35 14.38 -7.99 -10.97
C SER A 35 13.54 -6.92 -10.28
N LEU A 36 14.14 -5.99 -9.52
CA LEU A 36 13.42 -4.95 -8.78
C LEU A 36 13.93 -3.54 -9.09
N PRO A 37 13.03 -2.57 -9.36
CA PRO A 37 13.42 -1.19 -9.61
C PRO A 37 14.02 -0.57 -8.36
N LYS A 38 14.76 0.55 -8.48
CA LYS A 38 15.38 1.21 -7.31
C LYS A 38 14.40 1.61 -6.21
N SER A 39 13.17 1.97 -6.57
CA SER A 39 12.11 2.32 -5.61
C SER A 39 11.23 1.10 -5.37
N ASN A 40 11.51 0.39 -4.27
CA ASN A 40 10.83 -0.83 -3.86
C ASN A 40 10.94 -1.02 -2.34
N ASP A 41 10.27 -2.01 -1.76
CA ASP A 41 10.37 -2.38 -0.33
C ASP A 41 11.23 -3.63 -0.08
N GLY A 42 11.96 -4.12 -1.09
CA GLY A 42 12.72 -5.37 -1.07
C GLY A 42 11.99 -6.52 -1.76
N THR A 43 10.69 -6.39 -2.01
CA THR A 43 9.86 -7.42 -2.65
C THR A 43 8.92 -6.85 -3.73
N VAL A 44 8.37 -5.66 -3.51
CA VAL A 44 7.34 -5.01 -4.33
C VAL A 44 7.79 -3.61 -4.72
N SER A 45 7.65 -3.26 -6.00
CA SER A 45 7.97 -1.91 -6.47
C SER A 45 7.00 -0.86 -5.92
N VAL A 46 7.48 0.35 -5.65
CA VAL A 46 6.63 1.46 -5.19
C VAL A 46 5.55 1.79 -6.23
N ALA A 47 5.84 1.65 -7.53
CA ALA A 47 4.84 1.81 -8.59
C ALA A 47 3.68 0.81 -8.47
N SER A 48 3.96 -0.43 -8.04
CA SER A 48 2.92 -1.42 -7.78
C SER A 48 2.18 -1.14 -6.46
N GLN A 49 2.89 -0.72 -5.41
CA GLN A 49 2.29 -0.36 -4.11
C GLN A 49 1.35 0.86 -4.25
N LEU A 50 1.71 1.82 -5.10
CA LEU A 50 0.99 3.06 -5.37
C LEU A 50 0.27 3.02 -6.72
N LYS A 51 -0.44 1.91 -7.02
CA LYS A 51 -1.22 1.81 -8.25
C LYS A 51 -2.19 3.02 -8.36
N PRO A 52 -2.24 3.78 -9.47
CA PRO A 52 -3.01 5.04 -9.55
C PRO A 52 -4.47 4.91 -9.13
N GLU A 53 -5.15 3.84 -9.55
CA GLU A 53 -6.55 3.61 -9.21
C GLU A 53 -6.78 3.40 -7.72
N ALA A 54 -5.83 2.77 -7.00
CA ALA A 54 -5.90 2.62 -5.55
C ALA A 54 -5.67 3.96 -4.83
N GLN A 55 -4.80 4.82 -5.38
CA GLN A 55 -4.53 6.15 -4.82
C GLN A 55 -5.74 7.08 -4.96
N LEU A 56 -6.47 7.03 -6.08
CA LEU A 56 -7.69 7.84 -6.29
C LEU A 56 -8.77 7.58 -5.24
N ASP A 57 -8.81 6.35 -4.73
CA ASP A 57 -9.76 5.91 -3.72
C ASP A 57 -9.22 6.02 -2.28
N ALA A 58 -7.95 6.40 -2.09
CA ALA A 58 -7.33 6.47 -0.78
C ALA A 58 -7.69 7.77 -0.05
N ALA A 59 -8.17 7.65 1.19
CA ALA A 59 -8.38 8.77 2.08
C ALA A 59 -7.05 9.39 2.54
N LYS A 60 -6.03 8.56 2.79
CA LYS A 60 -4.66 8.97 3.11
C LYS A 60 -3.63 7.96 2.59
N ILE A 61 -2.44 8.46 2.32
CA ILE A 61 -1.28 7.69 1.86
C ILE A 61 -0.08 8.03 2.75
N TYR A 62 0.62 7.02 3.26
CA TYR A 62 1.77 7.16 4.16
C TYR A 62 2.94 6.31 3.68
N GLY A 63 4.09 6.93 3.46
CA GLY A 63 5.33 6.25 3.10
C GLY A 63 6.25 6.10 4.30
N PHE A 64 6.90 4.94 4.41
CA PHE A 64 7.87 4.63 5.45
C PHE A 64 9.20 4.20 4.83
N ASP A 65 10.31 4.67 5.41
CA ASP A 65 11.66 4.18 5.10
C ASP A 65 11.88 2.79 5.70
N GLU A 66 11.04 1.85 5.26
CA GLU A 66 10.99 0.47 5.71
C GLU A 66 10.96 -0.48 4.51
N ASP A 67 11.40 -1.70 4.76
CA ASP A 67 11.30 -2.82 3.82
C ASP A 67 10.02 -3.63 4.09
N HIS A 68 9.80 -4.64 3.26
CA HIS A 68 8.61 -5.47 3.23
C HIS A 68 8.31 -6.14 4.57
N VAL A 69 9.35 -6.46 5.35
CA VAL A 69 9.22 -7.15 6.64
C VAL A 69 9.27 -6.15 7.78
N SER A 70 10.23 -5.23 7.77
CA SER A 70 10.46 -4.31 8.88
C SER A 70 9.31 -3.32 9.11
N ILE A 71 8.51 -3.02 8.08
CA ILE A 71 7.33 -2.17 8.20
C ILE A 71 6.31 -2.72 9.22
N LEU A 72 6.27 -4.05 9.42
CA LEU A 72 5.34 -4.71 10.34
C LEU A 72 5.72 -4.53 11.81
N GLU A 73 7.00 -4.27 12.10
CA GLU A 73 7.54 -4.12 13.46
C GLU A 73 7.85 -2.66 13.81
N ASN A 74 7.74 -1.76 12.83
CA ASN A 74 8.01 -0.34 13.04
C ASN A 74 6.96 0.28 13.99
N ARG A 75 7.44 0.82 15.12
CA ARG A 75 6.56 1.42 16.15
C ARG A 75 5.73 2.59 15.65
N ALA A 76 6.21 3.38 14.69
CA ALA A 76 5.45 4.50 14.13
C ALA A 76 4.34 4.00 13.22
N VAL A 77 4.59 2.95 12.42
CA VAL A 77 3.57 2.28 11.60
C VAL A 77 2.46 1.71 12.50
N ILE A 78 2.82 0.95 13.53
CA ILE A 78 1.86 0.35 14.46
C ILE A 78 1.01 1.43 15.14
N LYS A 79 1.63 2.49 15.67
CA LYS A 79 0.91 3.61 16.29
C LYS A 79 -0.05 4.29 15.33
N LEU A 80 0.32 4.43 14.05
CA LEU A 80 -0.56 5.00 13.04
C LEU A 80 -1.77 4.10 12.78
N VAL A 81 -1.54 2.79 12.64
CA VAL A 81 -2.62 1.80 12.45
C VAL A 81 -3.57 1.81 13.66
N ASP A 82 -3.04 1.78 14.88
CA ASP A 82 -3.83 1.87 16.11
C ASP A 82 -4.67 3.15 16.15
N HIS A 83 -4.08 4.28 15.75
CA HIS A 83 -4.78 5.55 15.67
C HIS A 83 -5.92 5.52 14.63
N ILE A 84 -5.66 5.01 13.42
CA ILE A 84 -6.67 4.92 12.35
C ILE A 84 -7.84 4.05 12.80
N ILE A 85 -7.56 2.89 13.40
CA ILE A 85 -8.61 1.95 13.83
C ILE A 85 -9.39 2.51 15.03
N SER A 86 -8.73 3.15 15.99
CA SER A 86 -9.39 3.74 17.16
C SER A 86 -10.24 4.97 16.83
N SER A 87 -9.89 5.68 15.75
CA SER A 87 -10.58 6.90 15.30
C SER A 87 -11.72 6.61 14.31
N GLY A 88 -11.88 5.34 13.90
CA GLY A 88 -12.92 4.89 12.97
C GLY A 88 -14.21 4.41 13.63
N ASN A 89 -14.34 4.54 14.97
CA ASN A 89 -15.54 4.26 15.75
C ASN A 89 -16.32 5.53 16.10
#